data_AF-A0A3S0H1L8-F1
#
_entry.id   AF-A0A3S0H1L8-F1
#
_cell.length_a   1.000
_cell.length_b   1.000
_cell.length_c   1.000
_cell.angle_alpha   90.00
_cell.angle_beta   90.00
_cell.angle_gamma   90.00
#
_symmetry.space_group_name_H-M   'P 1'
#
loop_
_entity.id
_entity.type
_entity.pdbx_description
1 polymer ?
#
loop_
_entity_poly.entity_id
_entity_poly.type
_entity_poly.pdbx_seq_one_letter_code
_entity_poly.pdbx_strand_id
1 'polypeptide(L)'
;MNHLLLPRSITTNRQEEAPDMSLGGCFYDHLRSNEGELIGVRYWLIESVKFEEHPVYSQFLGDGRFAFDQAGNYVDIVFDERSMAFLRKGAITVETVQDFGGERVVKCGEQFGIALAISDDWQ
;
A
#
# COMPACT_ATOMS: atom_id res chain seq x y z
N MET A 1 3.14 -9.98 9.69
CA MET A 1 3.11 -8.60 10.26
C MET A 1 1.91 -7.77 9.77
N ASN A 2 1.38 -6.83 10.58
CA ASN A 2 0.29 -5.91 10.17
C ASN A 2 0.81 -4.46 10.00
N HIS A 3 0.59 -3.86 8.84
CA HIS A 3 0.94 -2.45 8.56
C HIS A 3 -0.32 -1.61 8.40
N LEU A 4 -0.39 -0.47 9.09
CA LEU A 4 -1.46 0.50 8.94
C LEU A 4 -0.93 1.78 8.31
N LEU A 5 -1.56 2.17 7.20
CA LEU A 5 -1.24 3.38 6.44
C LEU A 5 -2.42 4.33 6.52
N LEU A 6 -2.20 5.45 7.20
CA LEU A 6 -3.14 6.55 7.30
C LEU A 6 -2.59 7.76 6.54
N PRO A 7 -3.42 8.57 5.87
CA PRO A 7 -3.03 9.89 5.39
C PRO A 7 -2.40 10.72 6.51
N ARG A 8 -1.40 11.55 6.17
CA ARG A 8 -0.64 12.36 7.15
C ARG A 8 -1.51 13.28 8.01
N SER A 9 -2.71 13.64 7.54
CA SER A 9 -3.65 14.51 8.24
C SER A 9 -4.37 13.84 9.40
N ILE A 10 -4.35 12.50 9.49
CA ILE A 10 -5.08 11.77 10.54
C ILE A 10 -4.25 11.72 11.82
N THR A 11 -4.80 12.22 12.91
CA THR A 11 -4.18 12.25 14.25
C THR A 11 -4.95 11.47 15.31
N THR A 12 -6.13 10.93 14.96
CA THR A 12 -7.03 10.24 15.91
C THR A 12 -6.84 8.72 15.90
N ASN A 13 -7.02 8.11 17.07
CA ASN A 13 -6.84 6.67 17.30
C ASN A 13 -8.11 5.83 17.06
N ARG A 14 -9.26 6.46 16.76
CA ARG A 14 -10.51 5.70 16.54
C ARG A 14 -10.59 5.26 15.09
N GLN A 15 -10.50 3.96 14.88
CA GLN A 15 -10.50 3.33 13.57
C GLN A 15 -11.64 2.32 13.50
N GLU A 16 -12.36 2.32 12.38
CA GLU A 16 -13.45 1.39 12.10
C GLU A 16 -13.17 0.74 10.74
N GLU A 17 -13.43 -0.55 10.57
CA GLU A 17 -13.29 -1.18 9.25
C GLU A 17 -14.39 -0.67 8.31
N ALA A 18 -14.03 -0.48 7.03
CA ALA A 18 -14.96 -0.07 5.96
C ALA A 18 -15.11 -1.23 4.95
N PRO A 19 -15.88 -2.28 5.28
CA PRO A 19 -15.92 -3.52 4.50
C PRO A 19 -16.53 -3.35 3.10
N ASP A 20 -17.37 -2.33 2.91
CA ASP A 20 -17.99 -2.03 1.62
C ASP A 20 -17.07 -1.24 0.67
N MET A 21 -15.86 -0.90 1.12
CA MET A 21 -14.87 -0.17 0.33
C MET A 21 -13.77 -1.12 -0.16
N SER A 22 -13.62 -1.21 -1.48
CA SER A 22 -12.56 -1.99 -2.12
C SER A 22 -11.38 -1.10 -2.50
N LEU A 23 -10.19 -1.70 -2.57
CA LEU A 23 -9.00 -1.10 -3.19
C LEU A 23 -8.89 -1.46 -4.69
N GLY A 24 -9.71 -2.40 -5.17
CA GLY A 24 -9.75 -2.80 -6.58
C GLY A 24 -8.59 -3.69 -7.03
N GLY A 25 -7.82 -4.27 -6.11
CA GLY A 25 -6.73 -5.19 -6.40
C GLY A 25 -6.93 -6.62 -5.97
N CYS A 26 -5.91 -7.44 -6.22
CA CYS A 26 -5.97 -8.89 -6.07
C CYS A 26 -4.87 -9.48 -5.19
N PHE A 27 -3.65 -8.95 -5.26
CA PHE A 27 -2.50 -9.47 -4.53
C PHE A 27 -1.42 -8.41 -4.41
N TYR A 28 -0.42 -8.70 -3.59
CA TYR A 28 0.77 -7.89 -3.49
C TYR A 28 2.07 -8.69 -3.67
N ASP A 29 3.03 -8.07 -4.35
CA ASP A 29 4.43 -8.52 -4.33
C ASP A 29 5.21 -7.82 -3.22
N HIS A 30 6.26 -8.44 -2.71
CA HIS A 30 7.10 -7.88 -1.67
C HIS A 30 8.17 -6.97 -2.28
N LEU A 31 8.31 -5.77 -1.72
CA LEU A 31 9.42 -4.88 -2.01
C LEU A 31 10.47 -5.08 -0.93
N ARG A 32 11.66 -5.56 -1.32
CA ARG A 32 12.76 -5.79 -0.37
C ARG A 32 13.97 -4.92 -0.65
N SER A 33 14.64 -4.50 0.43
CA SER A 33 15.95 -3.86 0.33
C SER A 33 16.99 -4.87 -0.18
N ASN A 34 18.17 -4.38 -0.58
CA ASN A 34 19.30 -5.24 -0.94
C ASN A 34 19.80 -6.13 0.21
N GLU A 35 19.42 -5.81 1.45
CA GLU A 35 19.73 -6.59 2.65
C GLU A 35 18.64 -7.64 2.96
N GLY A 36 17.60 -7.74 2.13
CA GLY A 36 16.49 -8.68 2.29
C GLY A 36 15.37 -8.20 3.24
N GLU A 37 15.46 -6.96 3.74
CA GLU A 37 14.42 -6.38 4.60
C GLU A 37 13.15 -6.10 3.80
N LEU A 38 11.99 -6.51 4.30
CA LEU A 38 10.70 -6.13 3.74
C LEU A 38 10.42 -4.65 4.02
N ILE A 39 10.41 -3.84 2.97
CA ILE A 39 10.27 -2.37 3.07
C ILE A 39 8.95 -1.85 2.52
N GLY A 40 8.20 -2.70 1.81
CA GLY A 40 6.93 -2.32 1.21
C GLY A 40 6.30 -3.46 0.41
N VAL A 41 5.26 -3.11 -0.33
CA VAL A 41 4.58 -3.98 -1.26
C VAL A 41 4.25 -3.28 -2.57
N ARG A 42 4.14 -4.05 -3.64
CA ARG A 42 3.46 -3.64 -4.87
C ARG A 42 2.07 -4.24 -4.88
N TYR A 43 1.04 -3.43 -4.78
CA TYR A 43 -0.35 -3.87 -4.85
C TYR A 43 -0.86 -3.82 -6.29
N TRP A 44 -1.24 -4.98 -6.83
CA TRP A 44 -1.72 -5.11 -8.21
C TRP A 44 -3.23 -4.94 -8.29
N LEU A 45 -3.68 -4.18 -9.28
CA LEU A 45 -5.09 -3.82 -9.49
C LEU A 45 -5.73 -4.70 -10.57
N ILE A 46 -6.93 -5.22 -10.30
CA ILE A 46 -7.69 -6.06 -11.23
C ILE A 46 -8.38 -5.19 -12.29
N GLU A 47 -8.88 -4.04 -11.87
CA GLU A 47 -9.62 -3.11 -12.71
C GLU A 47 -8.82 -1.81 -12.88
N SER A 48 -9.11 -1.08 -13.96
CA SER A 48 -8.53 0.24 -14.17
C SER A 48 -9.14 1.23 -13.17
N VAL A 49 -8.57 1.26 -11.97
CA VAL A 49 -8.88 2.25 -10.94
C VAL A 49 -8.23 3.56 -11.34
N LYS A 50 -9.02 4.63 -11.43
CA LYS A 50 -8.48 5.99 -11.53
C LYS A 50 -8.16 6.51 -10.14
N PHE A 51 -6.89 6.63 -9.80
CA PHE A 51 -6.46 6.97 -8.44
C PHE A 51 -7.02 8.30 -7.92
N GLU A 52 -7.14 9.30 -8.80
CA GLU A 52 -7.69 10.62 -8.46
C GLU A 52 -9.19 10.61 -8.15
N GLU A 53 -9.93 9.65 -8.71
CA GLU A 53 -11.38 9.49 -8.50
C GLU A 53 -11.68 8.47 -7.40
N HIS A 54 -10.71 7.63 -7.02
CA HIS A 54 -10.92 6.58 -6.02
C HIS A 54 -10.98 7.16 -4.60
N PRO A 55 -12.01 6.85 -3.79
CA PRO A 55 -12.24 7.47 -2.48
C PRO A 55 -11.11 7.23 -1.47
N VAL A 56 -10.37 6.12 -1.61
CA VAL A 56 -9.21 5.79 -0.78
C VAL A 56 -7.91 6.39 -1.34
N TYR A 57 -7.48 5.98 -2.56
CA TYR A 57 -6.21 6.41 -3.13
C TYR A 57 -6.06 7.92 -3.31
N SER A 58 -7.14 8.64 -3.60
CA SER A 58 -7.11 10.11 -3.71
C SER A 58 -6.58 10.80 -2.44
N GLN A 59 -6.74 10.19 -1.27
CA GLN A 59 -6.24 10.72 0.02
C GLN A 59 -4.74 10.52 0.23
N PHE A 60 -4.11 9.68 -0.58
CA PHE A 60 -2.68 9.38 -0.54
C PHE A 60 -1.92 10.02 -1.71
N LEU A 61 -2.59 10.79 -2.57
CA LEU A 61 -1.92 11.54 -3.62
C LEU A 61 -0.95 12.56 -3.01
N GLY A 62 0.33 12.46 -3.40
CA GLY A 62 1.40 13.26 -2.84
C GLY A 62 1.99 12.72 -1.52
N ASP A 63 1.48 11.61 -0.99
CA ASP A 63 2.14 10.91 0.12
C ASP A 63 3.41 10.23 -0.40
N GLY A 64 4.55 10.59 0.18
CA GLY A 64 5.85 10.06 -0.20
C GLY A 64 6.04 8.57 0.07
N ARG A 65 5.06 7.85 0.61
CA ARG A 65 5.07 6.38 0.73
C ARG A 65 4.45 5.65 -0.46
N PHE A 66 3.76 6.36 -1.34
CA PHE A 66 2.98 5.78 -2.43
C PHE A 66 3.55 6.20 -3.79
N ALA A 67 3.66 5.24 -4.71
CA ALA A 67 3.91 5.50 -6.11
C ALA A 67 2.84 4.80 -6.95
N PHE A 68 2.00 5.61 -7.61
CA PHE A 68 0.86 5.16 -8.38
C PHE A 68 1.26 4.99 -9.85
N ASP A 69 1.08 3.79 -10.41
CA ASP A 69 1.32 3.52 -11.83
C ASP A 69 0.02 3.10 -12.52
N GLN A 70 -0.61 4.06 -13.20
CA GLN A 70 -1.87 3.83 -13.93
C GLN A 70 -1.67 2.94 -15.16
N ALA A 71 -0.51 3.01 -15.82
CA ALA A 71 -0.24 2.23 -17.02
C ALA A 71 0.07 0.77 -16.66
N GLY A 72 0.74 0.55 -15.53
CA GLY A 72 1.03 -0.76 -14.97
C GLY A 72 -0.10 -1.37 -14.14
N ASN A 73 -1.16 -0.62 -13.81
CA ASN A 73 -2.24 -1.03 -12.90
C ASN A 73 -1.72 -1.54 -11.55
N TYR A 74 -0.82 -0.79 -10.92
CA TYR A 74 -0.37 -1.11 -9.57
C TYR A 74 -0.10 0.14 -8.73
N VAL A 75 0.00 -0.07 -7.42
CA VAL A 75 0.48 0.93 -6.47
C VAL A 75 1.64 0.35 -5.68
N ASP A 76 2.80 0.96 -5.77
CA ASP A 76 3.91 0.67 -4.87
C ASP A 76 3.70 1.43 -3.55
N ILE A 77 3.83 0.71 -2.45
CA ILE A 77 3.54 1.18 -1.10
C ILE A 77 4.73 0.82 -0.22
N VAL A 78 5.47 1.80 0.29
CA VAL A 78 6.51 1.57 1.31
C VAL A 78 6.01 1.89 2.71
N PHE A 79 6.48 1.14 3.71
CA PHE A 79 6.01 1.32 5.08
C PHE A 79 6.65 2.53 5.78
N ASP A 80 7.88 2.88 5.38
CA ASP A 80 8.57 4.11 5.79
C ASP A 80 8.86 4.95 4.54
N GLU A 81 8.50 6.24 4.58
CA GLU A 81 8.77 7.19 3.50
C GLU A 81 10.27 7.30 3.16
N ARG A 82 11.14 7.11 4.15
CA ARG A 82 12.61 7.09 3.93
C ARG A 82 13.01 6.02 2.93
N SER A 83 12.22 4.94 2.84
CA SER A 83 12.48 3.83 1.93
C SER A 83 12.18 4.16 0.47
N MET A 84 11.37 5.18 0.17
CA MET A 84 11.11 5.58 -1.23
C MET A 84 12.34 6.12 -1.94
N ALA A 85 13.30 6.68 -1.21
CA ALA A 85 14.57 7.10 -1.80
C ALA A 85 15.34 5.90 -2.39
N PHE A 86 15.23 4.71 -1.78
CA PHE A 86 15.81 3.48 -2.32
C PHE A 86 15.04 3.00 -3.56
N LEU A 87 13.70 3.13 -3.56
CA LEU A 87 12.84 2.76 -4.70
C LEU A 87 13.18 3.59 -5.94
N ARG A 88 13.25 4.91 -5.80
CA ARG A 88 13.53 5.83 -6.93
C ARG A 88 14.95 5.70 -7.49
N LYS A 89 15.89 5.16 -6.71
CA LYS A 89 17.28 4.94 -7.12
C LYS A 89 17.53 3.56 -7.73
N GLY A 90 16.49 2.72 -7.87
CA GLY A 90 16.63 1.35 -8.37
C GLY A 90 17.41 0.43 -7.42
N ALA A 91 17.45 0.76 -6.12
CA ALA A 91 18.18 0.00 -5.10
C ALA A 91 17.27 -0.99 -4.34
N ILE A 92 16.19 -1.43 -4.97
CA ILE A 92 15.21 -2.37 -4.44
C ILE A 92 15.15 -3.57 -5.38
N THR A 93 15.12 -4.76 -4.81
CA THR A 93 14.76 -5.97 -5.54
C THR A 93 13.28 -6.23 -5.28
N VAL A 94 12.49 -6.36 -6.35
CA VAL A 94 11.09 -6.79 -6.23
C VAL A 94 11.11 -8.31 -6.16
N GLU A 95 10.75 -8.86 -5.01
CA GLU A 95 10.56 -10.29 -4.86
C GLU A 95 9.09 -10.61 -5.13
N THR A 96 8.86 -11.28 -6.26
CA THR A 96 7.53 -11.74 -6.67
C THR A 96 7.12 -12.94 -5.81
N VAL A 97 6.42 -12.67 -4.72
CA VAL A 97 5.87 -13.68 -3.81
C VAL A 97 4.38 -13.94 -4.08
N GLN A 98 3.65 -12.97 -4.67
CA GLN A 98 2.20 -13.01 -4.86
C GLN A 98 1.46 -13.44 -3.58
N ASP A 99 1.50 -12.59 -2.56
CA ASP A 99 0.73 -12.80 -1.32
C ASP A 99 -0.72 -12.30 -1.54
N PHE A 100 -1.69 -13.14 -1.19
CA PHE A 100 -3.10 -12.97 -1.51
C PHE A 100 -3.92 -12.74 -0.24
N GLY A 101 -4.65 -11.62 -0.21
CA GLY A 101 -5.61 -11.30 0.83
C GLY A 101 -4.95 -10.85 2.14
N GLY A 102 -5.56 -9.86 2.77
CA GLY A 102 -5.04 -9.27 4.02
C GLY A 102 -5.08 -7.74 4.00
N GLU A 103 -5.34 -7.15 2.85
CA GLU A 103 -5.68 -5.75 2.72
C GLU A 103 -7.11 -5.47 3.18
N ARG A 104 -7.29 -4.35 3.87
CA ARG A 104 -8.60 -3.83 4.26
C ARG A 104 -8.58 -2.32 4.31
N VAL A 105 -9.71 -1.71 4.00
CA VAL A 105 -9.91 -0.27 4.16
C VAL A 105 -10.39 -0.01 5.58
N VAL A 106 -9.76 0.97 6.23
CA VAL A 106 -10.21 1.50 7.53
C VAL A 106 -10.72 2.92 7.35
N LYS A 107 -11.67 3.32 8.17
CA LYS A 107 -12.23 4.66 8.23
C LYS A 107 -11.86 5.31 9.55
N CYS A 108 -11.50 6.59 9.49
CA CYS A 108 -11.17 7.41 10.64
C CYS A 108 -11.79 8.82 10.46
N GLY A 109 -12.94 9.05 11.07
CA GLY A 109 -13.77 10.22 10.73
C GLY A 109 -14.19 10.16 9.26
N GLU A 110 -13.96 11.21 8.49
CA GLU A 110 -14.27 11.26 7.05
C GLU A 110 -13.12 10.76 6.15
N GLN A 111 -12.02 10.29 6.75
CA GLN A 111 -10.84 9.86 6.02
C GLN A 111 -10.70 8.35 5.95
N PHE A 112 -10.02 7.85 4.92
CA PHE A 112 -9.78 6.42 4.71
C PHE A 112 -8.29 6.09 4.84
N GLY A 113 -8.02 4.91 5.40
CA GLY A 113 -6.71 4.30 5.53
C GLY A 113 -6.67 2.91 4.93
N ILE A 114 -5.46 2.36 4.80
CA ILE A 114 -5.20 1.02 4.28
C ILE A 114 -4.48 0.23 5.36
N ALA A 115 -5.03 -0.91 5.75
CA ALA A 115 -4.32 -1.88 6.59
C ALA A 115 -3.95 -3.11 5.75
N LEU A 116 -2.72 -3.58 5.89
CA LEU A 116 -2.15 -4.72 5.17
C LEU A 116 -1.70 -5.78 6.18
N ALA A 117 -2.19 -7.01 6.05
CA ALA A 117 -1.74 -8.16 6.80
C ALA A 117 -0.83 -9.01 5.91
N ILE A 118 0.48 -8.91 6.11
CA ILE A 118 1.48 -9.57 5.28
C ILE A 118 1.98 -10.81 6.01
N SER A 119 1.98 -11.96 5.34
CA SER A 119 2.49 -13.20 5.94
C SER A 119 4.02 -13.16 6.05
N ASP A 120 4.56 -13.59 7.20
CA ASP A 120 6.01 -13.70 7.40
C ASP A 120 6.56 -15.05 6.88
N ASP A 121 5.70 -15.88 6.27
CA ASP A 121 5.94 -17.31 6.03
C ASP A 121 6.80 -17.63 4.80
N TRP A 122 7.32 -16.62 4.11
CA TRP A 122 8.18 -16.76 2.93
C TRP A 122 9.63 -16.29 3.18
N GLN A 123 10.22 -16.72 4.31
CA GLN A 123 11.65 -16.55 4.63
C GLN A 123 12.50 -17.65 4.00
#